data_AF-A0A8D2DJP9-F1
#
_entry.id   AF-A0A8D2DJP9-F1
#
_cell.length_a   1.000
_cell.length_b   1.000
_cell.length_c   1.000
_cell.angle_alpha   90.00
_cell.angle_beta   90.00
_cell.angle_gamma   90.00
#
_symmetry.space_group_name_H-M   'P 1'
#
loop_
_entity.id
_entity.type
_entity.pdbx_description
1 polymer ?
#
loop_
_entity_poly.entity_id
_entity_poly.type
_entity_poly.pdbx_seq_one_letter_code
_entity_poly.pdbx_strand_id
1 'polypeptide(L)'
;MPGFDYKFLEKPKWRLLCPLCRKPMCEPVQVSTCGHRFCNTCLKEFLRRHTSLYIRVLPGAFDNLLEWPFAHCVTFSLLDQSDPGLAKPQHVIETFHPDPNWKNFQKPGTWQVSLDESSLGFEYPKFISHQDIWKQNYVQDDAVFIRASVELPWKILS
;
A
#
# COMPACT_ATOMS: atom_id res chain seq x y z
N MET A 1 10.59 -13.52 -17.89
CA MET A 1 11.29 -14.48 -17.01
C MET A 1 11.84 -13.73 -15.80
N PRO A 2 11.88 -14.32 -14.60
CA PRO A 2 12.39 -13.65 -13.39
C PRO A 2 13.91 -13.42 -13.43
N GLY A 3 14.33 -12.15 -13.51
CA GLY A 3 15.73 -11.74 -13.47
C GLY A 3 16.61 -12.35 -14.59
N PHE A 4 17.89 -11.99 -14.59
CA PHE A 4 18.89 -12.61 -15.46
C PHE A 4 19.60 -13.75 -14.75
N ASP A 5 19.78 -14.87 -15.46
CA ASP A 5 20.50 -16.05 -15.00
C ASP A 5 21.80 -16.25 -15.80
N TYR A 6 22.65 -15.23 -15.77
CA TYR A 6 23.95 -15.24 -16.43
C TYR A 6 25.07 -15.26 -15.39
N LYS A 7 26.20 -15.85 -15.77
CA LYS A 7 27.45 -15.66 -15.04
C LYS A 7 28.05 -14.31 -15.44
N PHE A 8 28.02 -13.36 -14.52
CA PHE A 8 28.62 -12.04 -14.71
C PHE A 8 30.12 -12.11 -14.43
N LEU A 9 30.92 -11.40 -15.22
CA LEU A 9 32.37 -11.27 -15.00
C LEU A 9 32.66 -10.65 -13.61
N GLU A 10 31.85 -9.68 -13.21
CA GLU A 10 31.89 -9.06 -11.89
C GLU A 10 30.60 -9.30 -11.14
N LYS A 11 30.68 -9.43 -9.81
CA LYS A 11 29.50 -9.58 -8.96
C LYS A 11 28.62 -8.32 -9.07
N PRO A 12 27.35 -8.45 -9.49
CA PRO A 12 26.46 -7.31 -9.59
C PRO A 12 26.26 -6.64 -8.23
N LYS A 13 26.26 -5.31 -8.21
CA LYS A 13 26.00 -4.52 -6.99
C LYS A 13 24.57 -4.80 -6.51
N TRP A 14 24.38 -4.81 -5.19
CA TRP A 14 23.10 -5.16 -4.56
C TRP A 14 21.90 -4.37 -5.10
N ARG A 15 22.10 -3.07 -5.39
CA ARG A 15 21.08 -2.17 -5.97
C ARG A 15 20.58 -2.56 -7.36
N LEU A 16 21.30 -3.45 -8.05
CA LEU A 16 20.94 -3.98 -9.36
C LEU A 16 20.21 -5.33 -9.26
N LEU A 17 20.12 -5.88 -8.05
CA LEU A 17 19.43 -7.14 -7.79
C LEU A 17 17.96 -6.85 -7.48
N CYS A 18 17.09 -7.70 -8.01
CA CYS A 18 15.68 -7.66 -7.68
C CYS A 18 15.46 -8.17 -6.24
N PRO A 19 14.76 -7.44 -5.37
CA PRO A 19 14.49 -7.90 -4.00
C PRO A 19 13.64 -9.19 -3.93
N LEU A 20 12.87 -9.51 -4.98
CA LEU A 20 11.98 -10.67 -5.02
C LEU A 20 12.70 -11.95 -5.47
N CYS A 21 13.39 -11.92 -6.61
CA CYS A 21 14.09 -13.12 -7.12
C CYS A 21 15.58 -13.17 -6.75
N ARG A 22 16.14 -12.10 -6.18
CA ARG A 22 17.56 -11.94 -5.78
C ARG A 22 18.57 -12.06 -6.94
N LYS A 23 18.09 -12.07 -8.18
CA LYS A 23 18.91 -12.05 -9.41
C LYS A 23 19.01 -10.63 -9.96
N PRO A 24 19.99 -10.33 -10.82
CA PRO A 24 20.05 -9.06 -11.55
C PRO A 24 18.73 -8.78 -12.28
N MET A 25 18.24 -7.55 -12.17
CA MET A 25 16.91 -7.20 -12.66
C MET A 25 16.80 -7.37 -14.18
N CYS A 26 15.77 -8.09 -14.62
CA CYS A 26 15.35 -8.16 -16.00
C CYS A 26 14.11 -7.27 -16.18
N GLU A 27 14.12 -6.37 -17.17
CA GLU A 27 13.10 -5.33 -17.35
C GLU A 27 12.79 -4.59 -16.03
N PRO A 28 13.74 -3.83 -15.47
CA PRO A 28 13.56 -3.19 -14.17
C PRO A 28 12.40 -2.19 -14.21
N VAL A 29 11.48 -2.33 -13.25
CA VAL A 29 10.40 -1.39 -12.99
C VAL A 29 10.65 -0.73 -11.63
N GLN A 30 10.48 0.59 -11.55
CA GLN A 30 10.62 1.36 -10.32
C GLN A 30 9.24 1.71 -9.76
N VAL A 31 9.02 1.44 -8.48
CA VAL A 31 7.82 1.89 -7.77
C VAL A 31 7.94 3.39 -7.51
N SER A 32 7.00 4.18 -8.02
CA SER A 32 7.03 5.65 -7.97
C SER A 32 7.03 6.19 -6.55
N THR A 33 6.30 5.55 -5.65
CA THR A 33 6.08 6.01 -4.26
C THR A 33 7.28 5.80 -3.34
N CYS A 34 8.10 4.75 -3.57
CA CYS A 34 9.22 4.40 -2.68
C CYS A 34 10.57 4.22 -3.38
N GLY A 35 10.64 4.35 -4.70
CA GLY A 35 11.88 4.25 -5.48
C GLY A 35 12.49 2.84 -5.59
N HIS A 36 11.89 1.84 -4.94
CA HIS A 36 12.36 0.45 -5.05
C HIS A 36 12.21 -0.09 -6.46
N ARG A 37 13.17 -0.91 -6.91
CA ARG A 37 13.22 -1.48 -8.25
C ARG A 37 13.10 -3.00 -8.21
N PHE A 38 12.35 -3.56 -9.16
CA PHE A 38 12.06 -4.98 -9.29
C PHE A 38 12.11 -5.42 -10.75
N CYS A 39 12.23 -6.72 -11.02
CA CYS A 39 11.92 -7.22 -12.37
C CYS A 39 10.43 -7.01 -12.65
N ASN A 40 10.07 -6.58 -13.87
CA ASN A 40 8.69 -6.45 -14.33
C ASN A 40 7.82 -7.68 -13.99
N THR A 41 8.30 -8.87 -14.36
CA THR A 41 7.55 -10.12 -14.10
C THR A 41 7.47 -10.44 -12.61
N CYS A 42 8.52 -10.15 -11.83
CA CYS A 42 8.50 -10.42 -10.40
C CYS A 42 7.49 -9.52 -9.68
N LEU A 43 7.47 -8.22 -9.99
CA LEU A 43 6.51 -7.30 -9.40
C LEU A 43 5.07 -7.67 -9.79
N LYS A 44 4.81 -7.98 -11.07
CA LYS A 44 3.48 -8.40 -11.55
C LYS A 44 2.99 -9.67 -10.86
N GLU A 45 3.81 -10.72 -10.81
CA GLU A 45 3.44 -11.97 -10.13
C GLU A 45 3.27 -11.79 -8.63
N PHE A 46 4.07 -10.90 -8.03
CA PHE A 46 3.97 -10.58 -6.63
C PHE A 46 2.61 -9.89 -6.32
N LEU A 47 2.24 -8.87 -7.09
CA LEU A 47 0.97 -8.15 -6.93
C LEU A 47 -0.25 -9.05 -7.23
N ARG A 48 -0.13 -10.03 -8.13
CA ARG A 48 -1.20 -11.01 -8.43
C ARG A 48 -1.53 -11.97 -7.29
N ARG A 49 -0.66 -12.11 -6.30
CA ARG A 49 -0.80 -13.07 -5.18
C ARG A 49 -1.11 -12.39 -3.85
N HIS A 50 -1.32 -11.09 -3.85
CA HIS A 50 -1.60 -10.32 -2.66
C HIS A 50 -2.78 -9.38 -2.90
N THR A 51 -3.60 -9.23 -1.87
CA THR A 51 -4.54 -8.14 -1.80
C THR A 51 -3.76 -6.90 -1.38
N SER A 52 -3.88 -5.83 -2.17
CA SER A 52 -3.24 -4.54 -1.91
C SER A 52 -4.30 -3.53 -1.47
N LEU A 53 -3.96 -2.65 -0.53
CA LEU A 53 -4.80 -1.50 -0.17
C LEU A 53 -4.12 -0.21 -0.59
N TYR A 54 -4.90 0.78 -1.01
CA TYR A 54 -4.42 2.12 -1.28
C TYR A 54 -5.38 3.14 -0.69
N ILE A 55 -4.85 4.31 -0.34
CA ILE A 55 -5.63 5.48 0.02
C ILE A 55 -5.33 6.60 -0.95
N ARG A 56 -6.35 7.40 -1.27
CA ARG A 56 -6.20 8.61 -2.05
C ARG A 56 -7.00 9.73 -1.39
N VAL A 57 -6.39 10.90 -1.24
CA VAL A 57 -7.11 12.11 -0.86
C VAL A 57 -7.81 12.66 -2.10
N LEU A 58 -9.11 12.90 -1.99
CA LEU A 58 -9.94 13.38 -3.09
C LEU A 58 -10.33 14.85 -2.87
N PRO A 59 -10.51 15.65 -3.95
CA PRO A 59 -10.99 17.01 -3.82
C PRO A 59 -12.37 17.06 -3.16
N GLY A 60 -12.54 17.96 -2.19
CA GLY A 60 -13.79 18.22 -1.49
C GLY A 60 -14.25 19.67 -1.63
N ALA A 61 -15.56 19.89 -1.50
CA ALA A 61 -16.16 21.24 -1.59
C ALA A 61 -15.66 22.19 -0.47
N PHE A 62 -15.16 21.63 0.62
CA PHE A 62 -14.73 22.35 1.81
C PHE A 62 -13.21 22.33 2.02
N ASP A 63 -12.41 21.97 1.01
CA ASP A 63 -10.95 21.87 1.12
C ASP A 63 -10.26 23.19 1.50
N ASN A 64 -10.92 24.33 1.31
CA ASN A 64 -10.43 25.64 1.77
C ASN A 64 -10.56 25.84 3.29
N LEU A 65 -11.39 25.04 3.95
CA LEU A 65 -11.61 25.08 5.40
C LEU A 65 -10.76 24.03 6.14
N LEU A 66 -10.15 23.10 5.42
CA LEU A 66 -9.33 22.02 5.98
C LEU A 66 -7.86 22.43 6.10
N GLU A 67 -7.17 21.86 7.09
CA GLU A 67 -5.72 21.97 7.22
C GLU A 67 -5.02 21.10 6.16
N TRP A 68 -3.93 21.62 5.60
CA TRP A 68 -3.13 20.93 4.59
C TRP A 68 -1.64 21.02 4.91
N PRO A 69 -0.83 19.99 4.55
CA PRO A 69 -1.22 18.74 3.91
C PRO A 69 -2.04 17.81 4.83
N PHE A 70 -2.72 16.81 4.26
CA PHE A 70 -3.38 15.76 5.04
C PHE A 70 -2.32 15.03 5.88
N ALA A 71 -2.41 15.18 7.21
CA ALA A 71 -1.41 14.68 8.16
C ALA A 71 -2.01 13.78 9.25
N HIS A 72 -3.25 13.33 9.06
CA HIS A 72 -3.92 12.47 10.03
C HIS A 72 -3.43 11.03 9.94
N CYS A 73 -3.20 10.40 11.09
CA CYS A 73 -2.82 9.00 11.16
C CYS A 73 -3.95 8.14 10.60
N VAL A 74 -3.62 7.22 9.70
CA VAL A 74 -4.58 6.31 9.08
C VAL A 74 -4.21 4.88 9.42
N THR A 75 -5.22 4.11 9.84
CA THR A 75 -5.10 2.70 10.14
C THR A 75 -6.05 1.89 9.27
N PHE A 76 -5.51 0.95 8.52
CA PHE A 76 -6.27 -0.09 7.84
C PHE A 76 -6.31 -1.36 8.69
N SER A 77 -7.44 -2.05 8.68
CA SER A 77 -7.59 -3.34 9.34
C SER A 77 -8.38 -4.31 8.47
N LEU A 78 -7.84 -5.52 8.22
CA LEU A 78 -8.61 -6.66 7.76
C LEU A 78 -9.18 -7.35 8.99
N LEU A 79 -10.50 -7.42 9.08
CA LEU A 79 -11.15 -7.96 10.26
C LEU A 79 -11.18 -9.48 10.20
N ASP A 80 -10.50 -10.12 11.15
CA ASP A 80 -10.85 -11.45 11.62
C ASP A 80 -12.29 -11.46 12.17
N GLN A 81 -13.14 -12.29 11.58
CA GLN A 81 -14.58 -12.39 11.85
C GLN A 81 -14.92 -13.46 12.89
N SER A 82 -13.92 -13.94 13.65
CA SER A 82 -14.13 -14.84 14.80
C SER A 82 -15.02 -14.20 15.87
N ASP A 83 -15.85 -15.00 16.54
CA ASP A 83 -16.67 -14.55 17.68
C ASP A 83 -15.75 -14.01 18.81
N PRO A 84 -15.83 -12.70 19.12
CA PRO A 84 -15.01 -12.08 20.17
C PRO A 84 -15.24 -12.67 21.57
N GLY A 85 -16.39 -13.31 21.80
CA GLY A 85 -16.72 -14.00 23.05
C GLY A 85 -16.00 -15.33 23.24
N LEU A 86 -15.49 -15.95 22.16
CA LEU A 86 -14.81 -17.24 22.18
C LEU A 86 -13.29 -17.09 22.10
N ALA A 87 -12.80 -16.16 21.27
CA ALA A 87 -11.38 -15.88 21.12
C ALA A 87 -11.18 -14.42 20.73
N LYS A 88 -10.02 -13.85 21.10
CA LYS A 88 -9.65 -12.51 20.67
C LYS A 88 -9.41 -12.50 19.15
N PRO A 89 -10.16 -11.73 18.36
CA PRO A 89 -9.95 -11.65 16.92
C PRO A 89 -8.54 -11.11 16.60
N GLN A 90 -7.88 -11.72 15.63
CA GLN A 90 -6.53 -11.37 15.17
C GLN A 90 -6.58 -10.62 13.85
N HIS A 91 -7.02 -9.37 13.89
CA HIS A 91 -7.06 -8.52 12.70
C HIS A 91 -5.64 -8.28 12.14
N VAL A 92 -5.52 -8.21 10.81
CA VAL A 92 -4.30 -7.68 10.18
C VAL A 92 -4.42 -6.17 10.20
N ILE A 93 -3.44 -5.48 10.79
CA ILE A 93 -3.48 -4.03 11.01
C ILE A 93 -2.23 -3.41 10.39
N GLU A 94 -2.45 -2.38 9.58
CA GLU A 94 -1.38 -1.55 9.02
C GLU A 94 -1.71 -0.09 9.29
N THR A 95 -0.75 0.63 9.87
CA THR A 95 -0.91 2.04 10.25
C THR A 95 0.18 2.86 9.57
N PHE A 96 -0.18 4.02 9.02
CA PHE A 96 0.80 4.97 8.52
C PHE A 96 0.49 6.40 8.97
N HIS A 97 1.56 7.17 9.07
CA HIS A 97 1.54 8.60 9.34
C HIS A 97 1.93 9.31 8.05
N PRO A 98 1.02 10.05 7.39
CA PRO A 98 1.35 10.78 6.19
C PRO A 98 2.52 11.74 6.45
N ASP A 99 3.61 11.63 5.68
CA ASP A 99 4.68 12.61 5.72
C ASP A 99 4.20 13.90 5.02
N PRO A 100 4.35 15.09 5.64
CA PRO A 100 3.95 16.36 5.04
C PRO A 100 4.61 16.66 3.69
N ASN A 101 5.74 16.03 3.36
CA ASN A 101 6.43 16.19 2.08
C ASN A 101 5.90 15.26 0.98
N TRP A 102 5.02 14.31 1.31
CA TRP A 102 4.42 13.42 0.32
C TRP A 102 3.44 14.19 -0.56
N LYS A 103 3.70 14.16 -1.87
CA LYS A 103 2.89 14.86 -2.88
C LYS A 103 1.43 14.40 -2.89
N ASN A 104 1.18 13.13 -2.58
CA ASN A 104 -0.14 12.51 -2.68
C ASN A 104 -1.08 12.88 -1.52
N PHE A 105 -0.59 13.62 -0.53
CA PHE A 105 -1.34 14.12 0.62
C PHE A 105 -1.39 15.66 0.67
N GLN A 106 -0.88 16.34 -0.36
CA GLN A 106 -1.08 17.77 -0.51
C GLN A 106 -2.54 18.08 -0.83
N LYS A 107 -2.92 19.35 -0.66
CA LYS A 107 -4.23 19.84 -1.07
C LYS A 107 -4.51 19.46 -2.54
N PRO A 108 -5.57 18.69 -2.83
CA PRO A 108 -5.97 18.41 -4.19
C PRO A 108 -6.17 19.73 -4.94
N GLY A 109 -5.38 19.96 -5.98
CA GLY A 109 -5.52 21.15 -6.81
C GLY A 109 -6.86 21.16 -7.54
N THR A 110 -7.41 22.35 -7.81
CA THR A 110 -8.65 22.54 -8.60
C THR A 110 -8.49 22.25 -10.10
N TRP A 111 -7.33 21.76 -10.55
CA TRP A 111 -7.04 21.52 -11.97
C TRP A 111 -6.62 20.08 -12.21
N GLN A 112 -7.44 19.40 -13.02
CA GLN A 112 -7.20 18.15 -13.74
C GLN A 112 -6.43 17.09 -12.95
N VAL A 113 -7.20 16.20 -12.32
CA VAL A 113 -6.77 14.86 -11.99
C VAL A 113 -6.24 14.22 -13.27
N SER A 114 -4.93 14.34 -13.52
CA SER A 114 -4.28 13.38 -14.39
C SER A 114 -4.52 12.02 -13.74
N LEU A 115 -5.16 11.11 -14.48
CA LEU A 115 -5.14 9.68 -14.20
C LEU A 115 -3.70 9.14 -14.36
N ASP A 116 -2.69 9.90 -13.98
CA ASP A 116 -1.34 9.40 -13.93
C ASP A 116 -1.21 8.49 -12.70
N GLU A 117 -0.47 7.41 -12.85
CA GLU A 117 -0.20 6.48 -11.76
C GLU A 117 0.68 7.10 -10.65
N SER A 118 1.14 8.34 -10.81
CA SER A 118 1.79 9.10 -9.74
C SER A 118 0.80 9.76 -8.76
N SER A 119 -0.49 9.80 -9.09
CA SER A 119 -1.58 10.24 -8.20
C SER A 119 -2.14 9.13 -7.29
N LEU A 120 -1.59 7.91 -7.39
CA LEU A 120 -1.87 6.83 -6.44
C LEU A 120 -1.29 7.25 -5.08
N GLY A 121 -2.12 7.26 -4.03
CA GLY A 121 -1.66 7.70 -2.71
C GLY A 121 -0.79 6.65 -2.02
N PHE A 122 -0.85 6.56 -0.70
CA PHE A 122 -0.05 5.56 0.01
C PHE A 122 -0.62 4.16 -0.23
N GLU A 123 0.25 3.21 -0.56
CA GLU A 123 -0.14 1.83 -0.87
C GLU A 123 0.49 0.85 0.11
N TYR A 124 -0.29 -0.15 0.49
CA TYR A 124 0.16 -1.39 1.10
C TYR A 124 0.10 -2.49 0.05
N PRO A 125 1.11 -2.61 -0.84
CA PRO A 125 1.13 -3.63 -1.90
C PRO A 125 1.23 -5.07 -1.37
N LYS A 126 1.39 -5.23 -0.04
CA LYS A 126 1.56 -6.49 0.68
C LYS A 126 0.58 -6.63 1.85
N PHE A 127 -0.59 -5.99 1.78
CA PHE A 127 -1.50 -5.95 2.92
C PHE A 127 -1.84 -7.35 3.46
N ILE A 128 -2.19 -8.29 2.57
CA ILE A 128 -2.27 -9.72 2.91
C ILE A 128 -2.04 -10.58 1.66
N SER A 129 -1.38 -11.74 1.80
CA SER A 129 -1.26 -12.68 0.69
C SER A 129 -2.57 -13.46 0.48
N HIS A 130 -2.83 -13.88 -0.76
CA HIS A 130 -3.99 -14.74 -1.07
C HIS A 130 -3.91 -16.10 -0.38
N GLN A 131 -2.76 -16.50 0.17
CA GLN A 131 -2.65 -17.71 0.98
C GLN A 131 -2.99 -17.43 2.45
N ASP A 132 -2.51 -16.30 2.98
CA ASP A 132 -2.69 -15.94 4.38
C ASP A 132 -4.11 -15.49 4.71
N ILE A 133 -4.83 -14.92 3.72
CA ILE A 133 -6.24 -14.52 3.90
C ILE A 133 -7.15 -15.69 4.27
N TRP A 134 -6.77 -16.93 3.95
CA TRP A 134 -7.53 -18.13 4.30
C TRP A 134 -7.06 -18.80 5.60
N LYS A 135 -6.03 -18.28 6.27
CA LYS A 135 -5.48 -18.92 7.49
C LYS A 135 -6.31 -18.68 8.74
N GLN A 136 -7.10 -17.61 8.77
CA GLN A 136 -8.03 -17.29 9.85
C GLN A 136 -9.42 -16.97 9.27
N ASN A 137 -10.34 -16.55 10.13
CA ASN A 137 -11.70 -16.17 9.75
C ASN A 137 -11.77 -14.79 9.07
N TYR A 138 -10.82 -14.45 8.20
CA TYR A 138 -10.85 -13.18 7.46
C TYR A 138 -11.90 -13.20 6.34
N VAL A 139 -12.18 -14.37 5.77
CA VAL A 139 -13.23 -14.60 4.77
C VAL A 139 -14.33 -15.45 5.40
N GLN A 140 -15.55 -14.95 5.44
CA GLN A 140 -16.76 -15.69 5.82
C GLN A 140 -17.89 -15.29 4.88
N ASP A 141 -18.72 -16.25 4.49
CA ASP A 141 -19.86 -16.04 3.58
C ASP A 141 -19.50 -15.26 2.31
N ASP A 142 -18.34 -15.60 1.71
CA ASP A 142 -17.78 -14.94 0.52
C ASP A 142 -17.55 -13.42 0.70
N ALA A 143 -17.43 -12.96 1.95
CA ALA A 143 -17.23 -11.56 2.32
C ALA A 143 -15.96 -11.36 3.16
N VAL A 144 -15.33 -10.21 2.93
CA VAL A 144 -14.23 -9.67 3.73
C VAL A 144 -14.62 -8.30 4.26
N PHE A 145 -14.21 -8.00 5.50
CA PHE A 145 -14.43 -6.68 6.09
C PHE A 145 -13.11 -5.94 6.24
N ILE A 146 -13.02 -4.78 5.58
CA ILE A 146 -11.89 -3.87 5.69
C ILE A 146 -12.37 -2.62 6.42
N ARG A 147 -11.67 -2.27 7.50
CA ARG A 147 -11.90 -1.03 8.25
C ARG A 147 -10.78 -0.04 7.96
N ALA A 148 -11.15 1.19 7.63
CA ALA A 148 -10.23 2.32 7.57
C ALA A 148 -10.61 3.32 8.67
N SER A 149 -9.67 3.61 9.57
CA SER A 149 -9.83 4.56 10.65
C SER A 149 -8.86 5.72 10.47
N VAL A 150 -9.34 6.95 10.66
CA VAL A 150 -8.53 8.17 10.60
C VAL A 150 -8.57 8.85 11.96
N GLU A 151 -7.42 9.10 12.57
CA GLU A 151 -7.33 9.79 13.85
C GLU A 151 -7.45 11.30 13.64
N LEU A 152 -8.59 11.86 14.03
CA LEU A 152 -8.84 13.29 13.94
C LEU A 152 -8.23 14.01 15.17
N PRO A 153 -7.54 15.15 14.98
CA PRO A 153 -7.10 15.97 16.09
C PRO A 153 -8.30 16.57 16.83
N TRP A 154 -8.14 16.68 18.15
CA TRP A 154 -9.15 17.17 19.10
C TRP A 154 -9.76 18.53 18.74
N LYS A 155 -9.05 19.37 17.95
CA LYS A 155 -9.50 20.71 17.55
C LYS A 155 -10.69 20.73 16.57
N ILE A 156 -10.99 19.61 15.90
CA ILE A 156 -12.07 19.52 14.91
C ILE A 156 -13.41 19.12 15.55
N LEU A 157 -13.37 18.54 16.76
CA LEU A 157 -14.55 17.98 17.44
C LEU A 157 -15.14 18.92 18.50
N SER A 158 -14.67 20.18 18.58
CA SER A 158 -15.12 21.21 19.53
C SER A 158 -15.97 22.28 18.87
#